data_AF-V7D526-F1
#
_entry.id   AF-V7D526-F1
#
_cell.length_a   1.000
_cell.length_b   1.000
_cell.length_c   1.000
_cell.angle_alpha   90.00
_cell.angle_beta   90.00
_cell.angle_gamma   90.00
#
_symmetry.space_group_name_H-M   'P 1'
#
loop_
_entity.id
_entity.type
_entity.pdbx_description
1 polymer ?
#
loop_
_entity_poly.entity_id
_entity_poly.type
_entity_poly.pdbx_seq_one_letter_code
_entity_poly.pdbx_strand_id
1 'polypeptide(L)'
;MRRVSLARYCPGLMVFMALMLAIASPAWSAPATPLSNLAVAEADVLDENASIEQLSERLDQIRQGVTSDANDDLLSQLRLGAMQVQRQADALTALRTTDVEKVDDKLKVIGPVQPDEAATLTQQRKALEAEKKALVAQQDQASKLTQSARDLSTQIVNLRRSQFNSQITSRAASPLTPAFWQSIIRPTQDDVARLRDLRGETADAIGSAFSAENRWLFITSLVAAILVWTLVRRVLERLLAGAMVSWLPEGRLRRSALALGVSLATLGTIAGSVSLLRWGLESSAELGADIASLANHVLALVVFSAFITGLGRAMLMLQRPSWRLPPIHDEVASALGWFPKVLALALMVMMTMERINSVIGASLALTVAVNGLTALVVAFTFAGALLRYRRTLRKHDLERPTGLAGLIPFVMVIWLTLILLALLAGYLTLAYFLTAKLLWVSLVITCAYLLTTFFGDLCETLLSPRQPGGLA
;
A
#
# COMPACT_ATOMS: atom_id res chain seq x y z
N MET A 1 45.47 -3.15 12.26
CA MET A 1 44.53 -3.92 11.40
C MET A 1 44.11 -5.18 12.14
N ARG A 2 42.90 -5.21 12.72
CA ARG A 2 42.27 -6.44 13.25
C ARG A 2 41.14 -6.82 12.29
N ARG A 3 41.21 -8.02 11.71
CA ARG A 3 40.18 -8.56 10.83
C ARG A 3 38.92 -8.83 11.66
N VAL A 4 37.89 -8.00 11.52
CA VAL A 4 36.55 -8.26 12.07
C VAL A 4 35.92 -9.34 11.20
N SER A 5 35.76 -10.55 11.72
CA SER A 5 35.16 -11.66 10.98
C SER A 5 33.64 -11.51 10.95
N LEU A 6 33.10 -11.26 9.75
CA LEU A 6 31.66 -11.25 9.43
C LEU A 6 30.95 -12.58 9.76
N ALA A 7 31.69 -13.66 10.04
CA ALA A 7 31.16 -14.98 10.35
C ALA A 7 30.30 -15.02 11.63
N ARG A 8 30.50 -14.09 12.58
CA ARG A 8 29.73 -14.06 13.85
C ARG A 8 28.30 -13.53 13.70
N TYR A 9 28.01 -12.81 12.61
CA TYR A 9 26.70 -12.19 12.36
C TYR A 9 25.81 -12.99 11.39
N CYS A 10 26.37 -13.97 10.67
CA CYS A 10 25.64 -14.86 9.76
C CYS A 10 24.48 -15.64 10.41
N PRO A 11 24.62 -16.26 11.61
CA PRO A 11 23.52 -17.03 12.18
C PRO A 11 22.38 -16.11 12.66
N GLY A 12 22.70 -14.94 13.22
CA GLY A 12 21.70 -13.94 13.62
C GLY A 12 20.96 -13.36 12.43
N LEU A 13 21.66 -13.09 11.33
CA LEU A 13 21.06 -12.59 10.10
C LEU A 13 20.19 -13.64 9.39
N MET A 14 20.59 -14.92 9.41
CA MET A 14 19.76 -16.00 8.87
C MET A 14 18.54 -16.29 9.75
N VAL A 15 18.67 -16.25 11.08
CA VAL A 15 17.54 -16.42 12.01
C VAL A 15 16.58 -15.23 11.89
N PHE A 16 17.08 -14.00 11.76
CA PHE A 16 16.25 -12.82 11.56
C PHE A 16 15.59 -12.79 10.17
N MET A 17 16.30 -13.23 9.13
CA MET A 17 15.74 -13.37 7.78
C MET A 17 14.72 -14.50 7.70
N ALA A 18 14.94 -15.61 8.42
CA ALA A 18 13.97 -16.71 8.56
C ALA A 18 12.77 -16.30 9.42
N LEU A 19 12.96 -15.48 10.45
CA LEU A 19 11.88 -14.90 11.26
C LEU A 19 11.06 -13.91 10.43
N MET A 20 11.72 -13.06 9.63
CA MET A 20 11.05 -12.16 8.67
C MET A 20 10.35 -12.93 7.55
N LEU A 21 10.89 -14.07 7.13
CA LEU A 21 10.25 -14.94 6.13
C LEU A 21 9.08 -15.75 6.72
N ALA A 22 9.15 -16.12 8.00
CA ALA A 22 8.07 -16.78 8.75
C ALA A 22 6.93 -15.81 9.10
N ILE A 23 7.26 -14.55 9.39
CA ILE A 23 6.30 -13.44 9.52
C ILE A 23 5.76 -13.04 8.12
N ALA A 24 6.47 -13.38 7.03
CA ALA A 24 6.02 -13.24 5.65
C ALA A 24 5.20 -14.43 5.10
N SER A 25 4.43 -15.10 5.96
CA SER A 25 3.08 -15.52 5.53
C SER A 25 2.31 -14.25 5.11
N PRO A 26 1.39 -14.28 4.13
CA PRO A 26 1.04 -13.11 3.32
C PRO A 26 0.25 -12.06 4.10
N ALA A 27 0.92 -11.31 4.97
CA ALA A 27 0.42 -10.10 5.59
C ALA A 27 0.54 -8.89 4.64
N TRP A 28 1.25 -9.05 3.52
CA TRP A 28 1.33 -8.08 2.42
C TRP A 28 0.31 -8.29 1.31
N SER A 29 -0.85 -8.83 1.70
CA SER A 29 -2.12 -8.45 1.09
C SER A 29 -2.93 -7.51 2.00
N ALA A 30 -2.33 -6.91 3.04
CA ALA A 30 -2.92 -5.75 3.69
C ALA A 30 -2.55 -4.51 2.86
N PRO A 31 -3.52 -3.86 2.18
CA PRO A 31 -3.26 -2.58 1.55
C PRO A 31 -2.81 -1.60 2.63
N ALA A 32 -1.80 -0.78 2.32
CA ALA A 32 -1.58 0.46 3.06
C ALA A 32 -2.92 1.20 3.06
N THR A 33 -3.51 1.45 4.23
CA THR A 33 -4.79 2.13 4.36
C THR A 33 -4.69 3.48 3.65
N PRO A 34 -5.29 3.67 2.45
CA PRO A 34 -5.43 5.00 1.90
C PRO A 34 -6.30 5.80 2.87
N LEU A 35 -6.03 7.09 3.04
CA LEU A 35 -6.89 8.00 3.82
C LEU A 35 -8.32 8.09 3.23
N SER A 36 -8.54 7.57 2.02
CA SER A 36 -9.87 7.35 1.42
C SER A 36 -10.60 6.12 1.96
N ASN A 37 -9.92 5.24 2.72
CA ASN A 37 -10.59 4.16 3.43
C ASN A 37 -11.36 4.68 4.63
N LEU A 38 -11.26 5.96 5.03
CA LEU A 38 -12.22 6.50 5.96
C LEU A 38 -13.59 6.55 5.28
N ALA A 39 -13.83 7.11 4.10
CA ALA A 39 -15.21 7.14 3.54
C ALA A 39 -15.94 5.77 3.33
N VAL A 40 -15.23 4.63 3.20
CA VAL A 40 -15.84 3.28 3.19
C VAL A 40 -15.64 2.48 4.49
N ALA A 41 -14.64 2.79 5.32
CA ALA A 41 -14.58 2.35 6.72
C ALA A 41 -15.39 3.25 7.68
N GLU A 42 -15.94 4.34 7.15
CA GLU A 42 -16.88 5.33 7.69
C GLU A 42 -18.21 5.20 6.93
N ALA A 43 -18.30 4.29 5.96
CA ALA A 43 -19.55 3.58 5.73
C ALA A 43 -19.71 2.58 6.89
N ASP A 44 -20.12 3.17 8.02
CA ASP A 44 -20.56 2.57 9.27
C ASP A 44 -19.62 1.45 9.75
N VAL A 45 -18.72 1.77 10.69
CA VAL A 45 -18.30 0.76 11.66
C VAL A 45 -19.57 0.42 12.42
N LEU A 46 -20.37 -0.49 11.85
CA LEU A 46 -21.58 -0.97 12.46
C LEU A 46 -21.22 -1.35 13.89
N ASP A 47 -21.96 -0.74 14.82
CA ASP A 47 -21.78 -0.93 16.25
C ASP A 47 -21.63 -2.43 16.55
N GLU A 48 -20.94 -2.80 17.63
CA GLU A 48 -20.72 -4.22 17.96
C GLU A 48 -22.04 -5.01 18.12
N ASN A 49 -23.16 -4.26 18.21
CA ASN A 49 -24.55 -4.71 18.29
C ASN A 49 -25.40 -4.45 17.02
N ALA A 50 -24.79 -4.39 15.83
CA ALA A 50 -25.49 -4.20 14.56
C ALA A 50 -26.68 -5.16 14.40
N SER A 51 -27.84 -4.65 13.93
CA SER A 51 -29.02 -5.49 13.74
C SER A 51 -28.85 -6.44 12.56
N ILE A 52 -29.64 -7.52 12.55
CA ILE A 52 -29.65 -8.48 11.43
C ILE A 52 -30.02 -7.77 10.12
N GLU A 53 -30.93 -6.79 10.14
CA GLU A 53 -31.28 -5.99 8.95
C GLU A 53 -30.12 -5.14 8.45
N GLN A 54 -29.37 -4.49 9.35
CA GLN A 54 -28.20 -3.69 8.95
C GLN A 54 -27.12 -4.56 8.31
N LEU A 55 -26.88 -5.75 8.85
CA LEU A 55 -25.94 -6.71 8.29
C LEU A 55 -26.40 -7.23 6.92
N SER A 56 -27.72 -7.42 6.73
CA SER A 56 -28.24 -7.91 5.45
C SER A 56 -28.16 -6.83 4.37
N GLU A 57 -28.54 -5.60 4.71
CA GLU A 57 -28.42 -4.45 3.81
C GLU A 57 -26.97 -4.22 3.41
N ARG A 58 -26.03 -4.34 4.36
CA ARG A 58 -24.60 -4.23 4.06
C ARG A 58 -24.13 -5.32 3.11
N LEU A 59 -24.57 -6.56 3.32
CA LEU A 59 -24.24 -7.67 2.42
C LEU A 59 -24.81 -7.48 1.01
N ASP A 60 -26.02 -6.95 0.91
CA ASP A 60 -26.66 -6.65 -0.38
C ASP A 60 -25.97 -5.49 -1.11
N GLN A 61 -25.55 -4.44 -0.40
CA GLN A 61 -24.71 -3.38 -0.97
C GLN A 61 -23.39 -3.95 -1.50
N ILE A 62 -22.73 -4.83 -0.74
CA ILE A 62 -21.51 -5.50 -1.18
C ILE A 62 -21.79 -6.32 -2.45
N ARG A 63 -22.90 -7.05 -2.48
CA ARG A 63 -23.31 -7.86 -3.64
C ARG A 63 -23.54 -7.02 -4.88
N GLN A 64 -24.20 -5.87 -4.75
CA GLN A 64 -24.42 -4.93 -5.86
C GLN A 64 -23.10 -4.33 -6.38
N GLY A 65 -22.11 -4.16 -5.51
CA GLY A 65 -20.77 -3.70 -5.89
C GLY A 65 -19.92 -4.73 -6.63
N VAL A 66 -20.24 -6.03 -6.55
CA VAL A 66 -19.50 -7.08 -7.27
C VAL A 66 -19.96 -7.12 -8.73
N THR A 67 -19.29 -6.33 -9.57
CA THR A 67 -19.46 -6.35 -11.03
C THR A 67 -18.31 -7.08 -11.72
N SER A 68 -18.54 -7.61 -12.92
CA SER A 68 -17.52 -8.36 -13.69
C SER A 68 -16.32 -7.51 -14.09
N ASP A 69 -16.52 -6.19 -14.19
CA ASP A 69 -15.50 -5.22 -14.61
C ASP A 69 -14.93 -4.42 -13.42
N ALA A 70 -15.31 -4.78 -12.19
CA ALA A 70 -14.78 -4.15 -10.99
C ALA A 70 -13.26 -4.34 -10.87
N ASN A 71 -12.57 -3.28 -10.43
CA ASN A 71 -11.13 -3.29 -10.19
C ASN A 71 -10.75 -4.25 -9.04
N ASP A 72 -9.54 -4.82 -9.09
CA ASP A 72 -9.01 -5.76 -8.09
C ASP A 72 -8.98 -5.16 -6.68
N ASP A 73 -8.65 -3.87 -6.57
CA ASP A 73 -8.67 -3.13 -5.30
C ASP A 73 -10.09 -3.06 -4.71
N LEU A 74 -11.09 -2.73 -5.53
CA LEU A 74 -12.49 -2.69 -5.11
C LEU A 74 -12.97 -4.09 -4.70
N LEU A 75 -12.66 -5.11 -5.50
CA LEU A 75 -12.97 -6.51 -5.15
C LEU A 75 -12.29 -6.94 -3.85
N SER A 76 -11.07 -6.47 -3.57
CA SER A 76 -10.40 -6.74 -2.30
C SER A 76 -11.13 -6.11 -1.11
N GLN A 77 -11.63 -4.89 -1.27
CA GLN A 77 -12.39 -4.16 -0.25
C GLN A 77 -13.75 -4.81 -0.01
N LEU A 78 -14.48 -5.15 -1.07
CA LEU A 78 -15.75 -5.86 -0.99
C LEU A 78 -15.60 -7.20 -0.27
N ARG A 79 -14.50 -7.91 -0.51
CA ARG A 79 -14.18 -9.15 0.23
C ARG A 79 -13.95 -8.89 1.71
N LEU A 80 -13.20 -7.83 2.06
CA LEU A 80 -12.99 -7.48 3.47
C LEU A 80 -14.30 -7.11 4.17
N GLY A 81 -15.17 -6.36 3.49
CA GLY A 81 -16.53 -6.06 3.96
C GLY A 81 -17.35 -7.34 4.18
N ALA A 82 -17.34 -8.27 3.23
CA ALA A 82 -18.04 -9.54 3.35
C ALA A 82 -17.53 -10.37 4.55
N MET A 83 -16.20 -10.41 4.75
CA MET A 83 -15.58 -11.08 5.91
C MET A 83 -15.90 -10.38 7.24
N GLN A 84 -16.14 -9.07 7.24
CA GLN A 84 -16.58 -8.34 8.43
C GLN A 84 -18.02 -8.70 8.78
N VAL A 85 -18.93 -8.65 7.80
CA VAL A 85 -20.32 -9.08 7.96
C VAL A 85 -20.39 -10.52 8.45
N GLN A 86 -19.58 -11.42 7.88
CA GLN A 86 -19.49 -12.81 8.34
C GLN A 86 -19.12 -12.91 9.83
N ARG A 87 -18.09 -12.18 10.28
CA ARG A 87 -17.65 -12.20 11.69
C ARG A 87 -18.72 -11.67 12.64
N GLN A 88 -19.40 -10.60 12.26
CA GLN A 88 -20.49 -10.01 13.07
C GLN A 88 -21.70 -10.96 13.14
N ALA A 89 -22.06 -11.60 12.03
CA ALA A 89 -23.13 -12.60 11.98
C ALA A 89 -22.82 -13.84 12.82
N ASP A 90 -21.57 -14.30 12.82
CA ASP A 90 -21.10 -15.41 13.65
C ASP A 90 -21.19 -15.07 15.14
N ALA A 91 -20.79 -13.85 15.54
CA ALA A 91 -20.92 -13.38 16.91
C ALA A 91 -22.39 -13.30 17.36
N LEU A 92 -23.27 -12.79 16.49
CA LEU A 92 -24.71 -12.70 16.77
C LEU A 92 -25.36 -14.09 16.87
N THR A 93 -24.94 -15.03 16.02
CA THR A 93 -25.37 -16.43 16.08
C THR A 93 -24.95 -17.08 17.41
N ALA A 94 -23.71 -16.85 17.87
CA ALA A 94 -23.24 -17.36 19.15
C ALA A 94 -24.05 -16.79 20.32
N LEU A 95 -24.29 -15.48 20.32
CA LEU A 95 -25.08 -14.80 21.35
C LEU A 95 -26.52 -15.33 21.41
N ARG A 96 -27.18 -15.49 20.25
CA ARG A 96 -28.53 -16.05 20.18
C ARG A 96 -28.61 -17.51 20.60
N THR A 97 -27.56 -18.29 20.35
CA THR A 97 -27.48 -19.68 20.83
C THR A 97 -27.53 -19.72 22.36
N THR A 98 -26.76 -18.85 23.03
CA THR A 98 -26.79 -18.73 24.49
C THR A 98 -28.15 -18.23 25.01
N ASP A 99 -28.83 -17.32 24.30
CA ASP A 99 -30.16 -16.85 24.70
C ASP A 99 -31.22 -17.95 24.57
N VAL A 100 -31.17 -18.76 23.51
CA VAL A 100 -32.04 -19.92 23.32
C VAL A 100 -31.84 -20.93 24.45
N GLU A 101 -30.60 -21.21 24.86
CA GLU A 101 -30.29 -22.10 25.99
C GLU A 101 -30.89 -21.58 27.30
N LYS A 102 -30.77 -20.27 27.59
CA LYS A 102 -31.39 -19.66 28.79
C LYS A 102 -32.91 -19.80 28.81
N VAL A 103 -33.59 -19.58 27.69
CA VAL A 103 -35.06 -19.74 27.61
C VAL A 103 -35.45 -21.21 27.70
N ASP A 104 -34.67 -22.10 27.11
CA ASP A 104 -34.86 -23.55 27.23
C ASP A 104 -34.74 -24.04 28.68
N ASP A 105 -33.76 -23.53 29.42
CA ASP A 105 -33.60 -23.86 30.84
C ASP A 105 -34.76 -23.32 31.69
N LYS A 106 -35.27 -22.12 31.41
CA LYS A 106 -36.50 -21.60 32.05
C LYS A 106 -37.71 -22.49 31.75
N LEU A 107 -37.85 -22.97 30.52
CA LEU A 107 -38.92 -23.91 30.13
C LEU A 107 -38.79 -25.25 30.85
N LYS A 108 -37.57 -25.77 31.04
CA LYS A 108 -37.32 -27.00 31.83
C LYS A 108 -37.71 -26.84 33.30
N VAL A 109 -37.51 -25.66 33.89
CA VAL A 109 -37.91 -25.38 35.28
C VAL A 109 -39.44 -25.41 35.44
N ILE A 110 -40.20 -24.92 34.45
CA ILE A 110 -41.68 -24.97 34.47
C ILE A 110 -42.20 -26.40 34.29
N GLY A 111 -41.51 -27.21 33.47
CA GLY A 111 -41.87 -28.61 33.25
C GLY A 111 -43.09 -28.83 32.34
N PRO A 112 -43.44 -30.10 32.06
CA PRO A 112 -44.50 -30.47 31.13
C PRO A 112 -45.90 -30.15 31.67
N VAL A 113 -46.88 -30.08 30.76
CA VAL A 113 -48.29 -29.80 31.09
C VAL A 113 -48.81 -30.85 32.09
N GLN A 114 -49.41 -30.38 33.19
CA GLN A 114 -50.06 -31.24 34.18
C GLN A 114 -51.59 -31.09 34.10
N PRO A 115 -52.38 -32.14 34.40
CA PRO A 115 -53.83 -32.15 34.20
C PRO A 115 -54.63 -31.20 35.12
N ASP A 116 -54.03 -30.66 36.18
CA ASP A 116 -54.68 -29.78 37.18
C ASP A 116 -53.89 -28.46 37.39
N GLU A 117 -53.33 -27.91 36.32
CA GLU A 117 -52.39 -26.79 36.36
C GLU A 117 -53.09 -25.41 36.41
N ALA A 118 -52.53 -24.47 37.17
CA ALA A 118 -53.00 -23.08 37.21
C ALA A 118 -52.87 -22.40 35.82
N ALA A 119 -53.91 -21.65 35.41
CA ALA A 119 -53.95 -20.97 34.12
C ALA A 119 -52.76 -20.00 33.88
N THR A 120 -52.17 -19.47 34.95
CA THR A 120 -50.99 -18.58 34.92
C THR A 120 -49.72 -19.28 34.42
N LEU A 121 -49.50 -20.55 34.79
CA LEU A 121 -48.35 -21.34 34.34
C LEU A 121 -48.47 -21.72 32.86
N THR A 122 -49.70 -22.00 32.41
CA THR A 122 -49.99 -22.23 30.98
C THR A 122 -49.71 -20.98 30.15
N GLN A 123 -50.06 -19.78 30.65
CA GLN A 123 -49.75 -18.52 29.97
C GLN A 123 -48.24 -18.24 29.93
N GLN A 124 -47.52 -18.47 31.04
CA GLN A 124 -46.05 -18.32 31.07
C GLN A 124 -45.34 -19.28 30.12
N ARG A 125 -45.77 -20.56 30.07
CA ARG A 125 -45.21 -21.55 29.14
C ARG A 125 -45.37 -21.09 27.68
N LYS A 126 -46.58 -20.65 27.31
CA LYS A 126 -46.85 -20.12 25.96
C LYS A 126 -46.02 -18.89 25.62
N ALA A 127 -45.83 -17.98 26.59
CA ALA A 127 -45.01 -16.78 26.38
C ALA A 127 -43.53 -17.13 26.13
N LEU A 128 -42.95 -18.04 26.93
CA LEU A 128 -41.57 -18.48 26.77
C LEU A 128 -41.35 -19.33 25.51
N GLU A 129 -42.32 -20.15 25.10
CA GLU A 129 -42.28 -20.87 23.83
C GLU A 129 -42.29 -19.91 22.63
N ALA A 130 -43.09 -18.83 22.70
CA ALA A 130 -43.11 -17.79 21.69
C ALA A 130 -41.76 -17.03 21.62
N GLU A 131 -41.17 -16.70 22.77
CA GLU A 131 -39.84 -16.09 22.87
C GLU A 131 -38.75 -17.00 22.28
N LYS A 132 -38.74 -18.30 22.65
CA LYS A 132 -37.82 -19.29 22.10
C LYS A 132 -37.93 -19.37 20.57
N LYS A 133 -39.15 -19.43 20.05
CA LYS A 133 -39.38 -19.49 18.60
C LYS A 133 -38.86 -18.24 17.88
N ALA A 134 -39.02 -17.06 18.48
CA ALA A 134 -38.48 -15.82 17.94
C ALA A 134 -36.94 -15.80 17.93
N LEU A 135 -36.30 -16.25 19.02
CA LEU A 135 -34.84 -16.35 19.11
C LEU A 135 -34.25 -17.35 18.12
N VAL A 136 -34.88 -18.52 17.95
CA VAL A 136 -34.47 -19.52 16.95
C VAL A 136 -34.62 -18.95 15.53
N ALA A 137 -35.69 -18.22 15.24
CA ALA A 137 -35.84 -17.56 13.93
C ALA A 137 -34.73 -16.52 13.66
N GLN A 138 -34.31 -15.76 14.68
CA GLN A 138 -33.18 -14.84 14.56
C GLN A 138 -31.84 -15.57 14.40
N GLN A 139 -31.64 -16.68 15.09
CA GLN A 139 -30.47 -17.55 14.93
C GLN A 139 -30.37 -18.11 13.50
N ASP A 140 -31.49 -18.58 12.95
CA ASP A 140 -31.56 -19.08 11.58
C ASP A 140 -31.27 -17.97 10.55
N GLN A 141 -31.76 -16.76 10.78
CA GLN A 141 -31.44 -15.61 9.92
C GLN A 141 -29.96 -15.25 9.98
N ALA A 142 -29.37 -15.19 11.18
CA ALA A 142 -27.95 -14.89 11.37
C ALA A 142 -27.05 -15.95 10.71
N SER A 143 -27.38 -17.24 10.85
CA SER A 143 -26.62 -18.33 10.23
C SER A 143 -26.68 -18.30 8.69
N LYS A 144 -27.86 -18.00 8.11
CA LYS A 144 -28.00 -17.78 6.66
C LYS A 144 -27.16 -16.61 6.18
N LEU A 145 -27.06 -15.56 6.98
CA LEU A 145 -26.28 -14.38 6.67
C LEU A 145 -24.77 -14.68 6.73
N THR A 146 -24.30 -15.42 7.72
CA THR A 146 -22.93 -15.97 7.75
C THR A 146 -22.61 -16.74 6.47
N GLN A 147 -23.50 -17.67 6.08
CA GLN A 147 -23.26 -18.51 4.90
C GLN A 147 -23.24 -17.68 3.61
N SER A 148 -24.17 -16.74 3.46
CA SER A 148 -24.24 -15.85 2.30
C SER A 148 -22.99 -14.96 2.20
N ALA A 149 -22.50 -14.43 3.32
CA ALA A 149 -21.27 -13.65 3.37
C ALA A 149 -20.03 -14.47 3.01
N ARG A 150 -19.95 -15.73 3.48
CA ARG A 150 -18.89 -16.67 3.11
C ARG A 150 -18.92 -16.99 1.61
N ASP A 151 -20.10 -17.31 1.07
CA ASP A 151 -20.27 -17.63 -0.35
C ASP A 151 -19.90 -16.45 -1.24
N LEU A 152 -20.29 -15.24 -0.86
CA LEU A 152 -19.93 -14.00 -1.57
C LEU A 152 -18.43 -13.75 -1.54
N SER A 153 -17.77 -13.95 -0.39
CA SER A 153 -16.30 -13.86 -0.27
C SER A 153 -15.60 -14.85 -1.20
N THR A 154 -16.08 -16.10 -1.28
CA THR A 154 -15.55 -17.11 -2.19
C THR A 154 -15.79 -16.75 -3.66
N GLN A 155 -16.96 -16.22 -4.00
CA GLN A 155 -17.26 -15.74 -5.36
C GLN A 155 -16.32 -14.62 -5.79
N ILE A 156 -16.04 -13.65 -4.91
CA ILE A 156 -15.08 -12.57 -5.20
C ILE A 156 -13.68 -13.14 -5.47
N VAL A 157 -13.22 -14.13 -4.69
CA VAL A 157 -11.91 -14.76 -4.94
C VAL A 157 -11.86 -15.46 -6.29
N ASN A 158 -12.92 -16.18 -6.64
CA ASN A 158 -13.02 -16.88 -7.92
C ASN A 158 -13.07 -15.89 -9.10
N LEU A 159 -13.81 -14.78 -8.95
CA LEU A 159 -13.86 -13.71 -9.94
C LEU A 159 -12.48 -13.09 -10.16
N ARG A 160 -11.79 -12.69 -9.08
CA ARG A 160 -10.42 -12.16 -9.15
C ARG A 160 -9.46 -13.13 -9.81
N ARG A 161 -9.53 -14.42 -9.46
CA ARG A 161 -8.71 -15.46 -10.09
C ARG A 161 -9.04 -15.63 -11.57
N SER A 162 -10.31 -15.56 -11.95
CA SER A 162 -10.76 -15.62 -13.35
C SER A 162 -10.27 -14.42 -14.15
N GLN A 163 -10.45 -13.20 -13.63
CA GLN A 163 -9.95 -11.96 -14.22
C GLN A 163 -8.43 -12.03 -14.40
N PHE A 164 -7.69 -12.47 -13.37
CA PHE A 164 -6.25 -12.64 -13.44
C PHE A 164 -5.82 -13.68 -14.49
N ASN A 165 -6.49 -14.84 -14.52
CA ASN A 165 -6.22 -15.88 -15.52
C ASN A 165 -6.53 -15.37 -16.94
N SER A 166 -7.63 -14.65 -17.13
CA SER A 166 -7.99 -14.02 -18.40
C SER A 166 -6.92 -13.01 -18.81
N GLN A 167 -6.48 -12.15 -17.88
CA GLN A 167 -5.42 -11.18 -18.10
C GLN A 167 -4.05 -11.79 -18.40
N ILE A 168 -3.70 -12.94 -17.83
CA ILE A 168 -2.43 -13.64 -18.09
C ILE A 168 -2.48 -14.45 -19.38
N THR A 169 -3.61 -15.09 -19.68
CA THR A 169 -3.76 -15.93 -20.88
C THR A 169 -4.12 -15.11 -22.12
N SER A 170 -4.65 -13.88 -21.95
CA SER A 170 -4.91 -12.97 -23.06
C SER A 170 -3.60 -12.57 -23.73
N ARG A 171 -3.45 -13.02 -24.98
CA ARG A 171 -2.27 -12.75 -25.80
C ARG A 171 -2.47 -11.39 -26.47
N ALA A 172 -1.96 -10.32 -25.85
CA ALA A 172 -1.91 -9.02 -26.50
C ALA A 172 -0.91 -9.06 -27.67
N ALA A 173 -1.14 -8.27 -28.72
CA ALA A 173 -0.17 -8.10 -29.80
C ALA A 173 1.19 -7.66 -29.21
N SER A 174 2.30 -8.20 -29.72
CA SER A 174 3.63 -7.90 -29.19
C SER A 174 3.87 -6.38 -29.20
N PRO A 175 4.45 -5.79 -28.13
CA PRO A 175 4.74 -4.36 -28.06
C PRO A 175 5.75 -3.88 -29.12
N LEU A 176 6.42 -4.79 -29.83
CA LEU A 176 7.29 -4.49 -30.97
C LEU A 176 6.55 -4.33 -32.29
N THR A 177 5.27 -4.71 -32.36
CA THR A 177 4.47 -4.64 -33.59
C THR A 177 3.76 -3.29 -33.70
N PRO A 178 3.77 -2.62 -34.88
CA PRO A 178 3.01 -1.39 -35.11
C PRO A 178 1.51 -1.53 -34.82
N ALA A 179 0.96 -2.73 -35.01
CA ALA A 179 -0.43 -3.06 -34.71
C ALA A 179 -0.81 -2.83 -33.23
N PHE A 180 0.10 -3.11 -32.29
CA PHE A 180 -0.11 -2.84 -30.86
C PHE A 180 -0.25 -1.34 -30.59
N TRP A 181 0.66 -0.54 -31.17
CA TRP A 181 0.60 0.92 -31.04
C TRP A 181 -0.63 1.51 -31.73
N GLN A 182 -1.06 0.96 -32.87
CA GLN A 182 -2.29 1.39 -33.54
C GLN A 182 -3.56 1.12 -32.71
N SER A 183 -3.62 -0.01 -31.97
CA SER A 183 -4.74 -0.27 -31.05
C SER A 183 -4.74 0.64 -29.82
N ILE A 184 -3.58 1.12 -29.37
CA ILE A 184 -3.46 2.09 -28.26
C ILE A 184 -3.80 3.51 -28.71
N ILE A 185 -3.46 3.85 -29.96
CA ILE A 185 -3.63 5.20 -30.54
C ILE A 185 -5.05 5.42 -31.06
N ARG A 186 -5.88 4.38 -31.23
CA ARG A 186 -7.32 4.51 -31.48
C ARG A 186 -8.12 4.11 -30.23
N PRO A 187 -8.16 4.97 -29.19
CA PRO A 187 -9.11 4.79 -28.10
C PRO A 187 -10.52 4.66 -28.67
N THR A 188 -11.32 3.78 -28.08
CA THR A 188 -12.72 3.59 -28.46
C THR A 188 -13.47 4.91 -28.32
N GLN A 189 -14.50 5.18 -29.14
CA GLN A 189 -15.25 6.44 -29.04
C GLN A 189 -15.81 6.68 -27.62
N ASP A 190 -16.14 5.59 -26.92
CA ASP A 190 -16.57 5.59 -25.52
C ASP A 190 -15.46 6.03 -24.55
N ASP A 191 -14.20 5.62 -24.77
CA ASP A 191 -13.07 6.04 -23.92
C ASP A 191 -12.80 7.54 -24.06
N VAL A 192 -12.94 8.07 -25.28
CA VAL A 192 -12.79 9.52 -25.55
C VAL A 192 -13.94 10.32 -24.94
N ALA A 193 -15.17 9.79 -24.97
CA ALA A 193 -16.32 10.42 -24.34
C ALA A 193 -16.14 10.50 -22.82
N ARG A 194 -15.76 9.41 -22.16
CA ARG A 194 -15.54 9.38 -20.70
C ARG A 194 -14.35 10.24 -20.27
N LEU A 195 -13.27 10.30 -21.05
CA LEU A 195 -12.14 11.20 -20.79
C LEU A 195 -12.56 12.68 -20.87
N ARG A 196 -13.47 13.00 -21.80
CA ARG A 196 -14.01 14.35 -21.95
C ARG A 196 -14.94 14.71 -20.80
N ASP A 197 -15.73 13.77 -20.29
CA ASP A 197 -16.60 13.99 -19.13
C ASP A 197 -15.75 14.24 -17.87
N LEU A 198 -14.71 13.41 -17.64
CA LEU A 198 -13.77 13.60 -16.53
C LEU A 198 -13.00 14.93 -16.65
N ARG A 199 -12.65 15.35 -17.87
CA ARG A 199 -12.05 16.67 -18.12
C ARG A 199 -13.03 17.80 -17.78
N GLY A 200 -14.31 17.66 -18.11
CA GLY A 200 -15.36 18.63 -17.80
C GLY A 200 -15.50 18.79 -16.30
N GLU A 201 -15.69 17.69 -15.58
CA GLU A 201 -15.83 17.68 -14.13
C GLU A 201 -14.59 18.25 -13.42
N THR A 202 -13.39 17.95 -13.94
CA THR A 202 -12.14 18.53 -13.43
C THR A 202 -12.07 20.05 -13.68
N ALA A 203 -12.52 20.51 -14.85
CA ALA A 203 -12.54 21.95 -15.17
C ALA A 203 -13.55 22.69 -14.28
N ASP A 204 -14.69 22.08 -13.99
CA ASP A 204 -15.71 22.63 -13.10
C ASP A 204 -15.22 22.67 -11.65
N ALA A 205 -14.53 21.64 -11.17
CA ALA A 205 -13.89 21.61 -9.86
C ALA A 205 -12.76 22.66 -9.72
N ILE A 206 -11.99 22.89 -10.78
CA ILE A 206 -11.00 23.99 -10.80
C ILE A 206 -11.71 25.34 -10.83
N GLY A 207 -12.80 25.47 -11.59
CA GLY A 207 -13.63 26.67 -11.64
C GLY A 207 -14.22 27.03 -10.27
N SER A 208 -14.72 26.04 -9.53
CA SER A 208 -15.26 26.22 -8.17
C SER A 208 -14.17 26.59 -7.16
N ALA A 209 -12.99 25.95 -7.25
CA ALA A 209 -11.82 26.30 -6.42
C ALA A 209 -11.31 27.74 -6.64
N PHE A 210 -11.47 28.27 -7.86
CA PHE A 210 -11.10 29.65 -8.23
C PHE A 210 -12.25 30.65 -8.14
N SER A 211 -13.40 30.28 -7.58
CA SER A 211 -14.51 31.19 -7.30
C SER A 211 -14.08 32.34 -6.38
N ALA A 212 -14.75 33.49 -6.48
CA ALA A 212 -14.36 34.73 -5.79
C ALA A 212 -14.29 34.58 -4.26
N GLU A 213 -15.05 33.65 -3.69
CA GLU A 213 -15.13 33.37 -2.26
C GLU A 213 -13.98 32.47 -1.76
N ASN A 214 -13.58 31.47 -2.56
CA ASN A 214 -12.62 30.43 -2.13
C ASN A 214 -11.20 30.58 -2.72
N ARG A 215 -11.01 31.45 -3.72
CA ARG A 215 -9.73 31.65 -4.41
C ARG A 215 -8.57 31.99 -3.47
N TRP A 216 -8.82 32.80 -2.43
CA TRP A 216 -7.77 33.16 -1.48
C TRP A 216 -7.36 31.99 -0.58
N LEU A 217 -8.29 31.10 -0.21
CA LEU A 217 -7.99 29.89 0.57
C LEU A 217 -7.21 28.87 -0.26
N PHE A 218 -7.56 28.70 -1.54
CA PHE A 218 -6.80 27.84 -2.45
C PHE A 218 -5.39 28.38 -2.73
N ILE A 219 -5.24 29.68 -3.02
CA ILE A 219 -3.92 30.27 -3.27
C ILE A 219 -3.04 30.25 -2.02
N THR A 220 -3.60 30.56 -0.85
CA THR A 220 -2.83 30.54 0.42
C THR A 220 -2.41 29.13 0.80
N SER A 221 -3.27 28.12 0.63
CA SER A 221 -2.89 26.72 0.86
C SER A 221 -1.84 26.22 -0.13
N LEU A 222 -1.93 26.59 -1.41
CA LEU A 222 -0.91 26.26 -2.43
C LEU A 222 0.45 26.91 -2.12
N VAL A 223 0.44 28.20 -1.77
CA VAL A 223 1.66 28.93 -1.37
C VAL A 223 2.23 28.34 -0.07
N ALA A 224 1.39 28.03 0.92
CA ALA A 224 1.81 27.38 2.15
C ALA A 224 2.42 26.00 1.89
N ALA A 225 1.85 25.20 0.99
CA ALA A 225 2.40 23.90 0.59
C ALA A 225 3.80 24.03 -0.03
N ILE A 226 4.00 25.02 -0.92
CA ILE A 226 5.31 25.29 -1.54
C ILE A 226 6.33 25.80 -0.51
N LEU A 227 5.92 26.68 0.40
CA LEU A 227 6.77 27.18 1.48
C LEU A 227 7.18 26.04 2.43
N VAL A 228 6.24 25.17 2.82
CA VAL A 228 6.55 23.99 3.65
C VAL A 228 7.51 23.05 2.94
N TRP A 229 7.29 22.78 1.65
CA TRP A 229 8.18 21.93 0.85
C TRP A 229 9.62 22.48 0.78
N THR A 230 9.78 23.80 0.65
CA THR A 230 11.08 24.43 0.37
C THR A 230 11.80 24.97 1.61
N LEU A 231 11.10 25.71 2.48
CA LEU A 231 11.67 26.34 3.67
C LEU A 231 11.76 25.37 4.84
N VAL A 232 10.68 24.66 5.19
CA VAL A 232 10.70 23.74 6.34
C VAL A 232 11.71 22.64 6.11
N ARG A 233 11.83 22.14 4.88
CA ARG A 233 12.90 21.19 4.52
C ARG A 233 14.30 21.75 4.78
N ARG A 234 14.61 22.96 4.30
CA ARG A 234 15.95 23.57 4.49
C ARG A 234 16.23 23.85 5.97
N VAL A 235 15.23 24.31 6.71
CA VAL A 235 15.34 24.60 8.14
C VAL A 235 15.53 23.31 8.93
N LEU A 236 14.74 22.28 8.64
CA LEU A 236 14.82 20.98 9.31
C LEU A 236 16.14 20.27 9.02
N GLU A 237 16.65 20.33 7.78
CA GLU A 237 17.99 19.83 7.45
C GLU A 237 19.09 20.58 8.23
N ARG A 238 18.98 21.90 8.41
CA ARG A 238 19.93 22.71 9.18
C ARG A 238 19.82 22.44 10.69
N LEU A 239 18.61 22.35 11.23
CA LEU A 239 18.35 22.07 12.64
C LEU A 239 18.79 20.66 13.01
N LEU A 240 18.48 19.66 12.18
CA LEU A 240 18.95 18.29 12.39
C LEU A 240 20.48 18.21 12.30
N ALA A 241 21.09 18.91 11.34
CA ALA A 241 22.54 18.99 11.24
C ALA A 241 23.15 19.66 12.49
N GLY A 242 22.55 20.75 12.99
CA GLY A 242 22.99 21.45 14.19
C GLY A 242 22.80 20.64 15.48
N ALA A 243 21.62 20.06 15.68
CA ALA A 243 21.29 19.22 16.84
C ALA A 243 22.22 17.99 16.90
N MET A 244 22.51 17.37 15.76
CA MET A 244 23.45 16.24 15.65
C MET A 244 24.91 16.64 15.89
N VAL A 245 25.28 17.93 15.73
CA VAL A 245 26.60 18.44 16.14
C VAL A 245 26.67 18.60 17.66
N SER A 246 25.57 19.01 18.29
CA SER A 246 25.52 19.29 19.73
C SER A 246 25.26 18.08 20.62
N TRP A 247 24.50 17.09 20.16
CA TRP A 247 24.00 16.00 21.03
C TRP A 247 24.72 14.66 20.86
N LEU A 248 25.41 14.43 19.74
CA LEU A 248 26.09 13.16 19.47
C LEU A 248 27.62 13.33 19.43
N PRO A 249 28.40 12.62 20.28
CA PRO A 249 29.85 12.58 20.16
C PRO A 249 30.29 11.98 18.82
N GLU A 250 31.49 12.33 18.36
CA GLU A 250 32.01 11.94 17.04
C GLU A 250 32.02 10.41 16.85
N GLY A 251 31.29 9.91 15.84
CA GLY A 251 31.19 8.47 15.59
C GLY A 251 30.30 8.07 14.41
N ARG A 252 30.20 6.75 14.16
CA ARG A 252 29.39 6.13 13.10
C ARG A 252 27.89 6.43 13.25
N LEU A 253 27.40 6.53 14.48
CA LEU A 253 26.00 6.85 14.80
C LEU A 253 25.52 8.19 14.26
N ARG A 254 26.37 9.21 14.28
CA ARG A 254 26.04 10.53 13.72
C ARG A 254 25.77 10.47 12.21
N ARG A 255 26.30 9.45 11.53
CA ARG A 255 26.19 9.24 10.09
C ARG A 255 24.86 8.59 9.73
N SER A 256 24.53 7.46 10.35
CA SER A 256 23.25 6.76 10.14
C SER A 256 22.06 7.56 10.67
N ALA A 257 22.20 8.24 11.81
CA ALA A 257 21.16 9.09 12.37
C ALA A 257 20.87 10.34 11.52
N LEU A 258 21.88 10.94 10.87
CA LEU A 258 21.66 12.06 9.94
C LEU A 258 21.02 11.56 8.62
N ALA A 259 21.41 10.37 8.13
CA ALA A 259 20.78 9.72 6.98
C ALA A 259 19.27 9.59 7.16
N LEU A 260 18.89 8.97 8.28
CA LEU A 260 17.51 8.69 8.63
C LEU A 260 16.78 9.97 9.00
N GLY A 261 17.41 10.86 9.76
CA GLY A 261 16.83 12.15 10.12
C GLY A 261 16.50 12.99 8.89
N VAL A 262 17.40 13.07 7.90
CA VAL A 262 17.14 13.82 6.66
C VAL A 262 16.08 13.13 5.80
N SER A 263 16.07 11.79 5.70
CA SER A 263 15.03 11.09 4.93
C SER A 263 13.65 11.23 5.58
N LEU A 264 13.54 11.07 6.90
CA LEU A 264 12.33 11.29 7.69
C LEU A 264 11.88 12.76 7.62
N ALA A 265 12.80 13.71 7.69
CA ALA A 265 12.51 15.13 7.51
C ALA A 265 11.95 15.43 6.11
N THR A 266 12.55 14.86 5.06
CA THR A 266 12.02 15.01 3.70
C THR A 266 10.65 14.38 3.55
N LEU A 267 10.41 13.21 4.18
CA LEU A 267 9.11 12.55 4.13
C LEU A 267 8.06 13.36 4.89
N GLY A 268 8.37 13.83 6.09
CA GLY A 268 7.47 14.63 6.92
C GLY A 268 7.13 15.99 6.29
N THR A 269 8.10 16.67 5.68
CA THR A 269 7.86 17.95 4.99
C THR A 269 6.99 17.78 3.75
N ILE A 270 7.19 16.68 3.01
CA ILE A 270 6.39 16.40 1.82
C ILE A 270 4.98 15.94 2.22
N ALA A 271 4.85 15.07 3.22
CA ALA A 271 3.56 14.68 3.77
C ALA A 271 2.79 15.89 4.33
N GLY A 272 3.45 16.78 5.07
CA GLY A 272 2.85 18.01 5.58
C GLY A 272 2.39 18.98 4.48
N SER A 273 3.21 19.17 3.44
CA SER A 273 2.87 19.96 2.26
C SER A 273 1.64 19.41 1.52
N VAL A 274 1.61 18.09 1.34
CA VAL A 274 0.48 17.36 0.73
C VAL A 274 -0.79 17.46 1.58
N SER A 275 -0.69 17.33 2.90
CA SER A 275 -1.83 17.48 3.81
C SER A 275 -2.41 18.90 3.82
N LEU A 276 -1.56 19.92 3.74
CA LEU A 276 -1.99 21.32 3.61
C LEU A 276 -2.69 21.57 2.27
N LEU A 277 -2.18 20.98 1.19
CA LEU A 277 -2.81 21.07 -0.12
C LEU A 277 -4.17 20.36 -0.13
N ARG A 278 -4.28 19.19 0.52
CA ARG A 278 -5.54 18.46 0.70
C ARG A 278 -6.56 19.29 1.47
N TRP A 279 -6.15 19.83 2.62
CA TRP A 279 -7.01 20.69 3.44
C TRP A 279 -7.47 21.93 2.66
N GLY A 280 -6.56 22.53 1.89
CA GLY A 280 -6.90 23.62 0.98
C GLY A 280 -7.94 23.23 -0.05
N LEU A 281 -7.79 22.07 -0.69
CA LEU A 281 -8.71 21.56 -1.70
C LEU A 281 -10.10 21.28 -1.12
N GLU A 282 -10.17 20.56 0.00
CA GLU A 282 -11.42 20.21 0.70
C GLU A 282 -12.16 21.45 1.22
N SER A 283 -11.42 22.49 1.61
CA SER A 283 -12.02 23.73 2.15
C SER A 283 -12.41 24.74 1.07
N SER A 284 -11.93 24.59 -0.17
CA SER A 284 -12.11 25.58 -1.25
C SER A 284 -12.92 25.08 -2.44
N ALA A 285 -13.04 23.77 -2.62
CA ALA A 285 -13.71 23.17 -3.77
C ALA A 285 -14.79 22.18 -3.33
N GLU A 286 -16.00 22.32 -3.89
CA GLU A 286 -16.98 21.25 -3.88
C GLU A 286 -16.54 20.19 -4.88
N LEU A 287 -15.83 19.17 -4.39
CA LEU A 287 -15.33 18.07 -5.20
C LEU A 287 -16.38 16.95 -5.26
N GLY A 288 -16.72 16.51 -6.47
CA GLY A 288 -17.39 15.22 -6.66
C GLY A 288 -16.57 14.08 -6.05
N ALA A 289 -17.25 13.02 -5.59
CA ALA A 289 -16.60 11.90 -4.89
C ALA A 289 -15.45 11.25 -5.69
N ASP A 290 -15.59 11.18 -7.02
CA ASP A 290 -14.58 10.60 -7.91
C ASP A 290 -13.34 11.48 -8.04
N ILE A 291 -13.49 12.81 -8.14
CA ILE A 291 -12.36 13.75 -8.20
C ILE A 291 -11.66 13.83 -6.84
N ALA A 292 -12.40 13.85 -5.74
CA ALA A 292 -11.82 13.81 -4.40
C ALA A 292 -10.97 12.53 -4.19
N SER A 293 -11.48 11.40 -4.66
CA SER A 293 -10.78 10.11 -4.66
C SER A 293 -9.52 10.13 -5.53
N LEU A 294 -9.60 10.69 -6.75
CA LEU A 294 -8.48 10.86 -7.66
C LEU A 294 -7.38 11.76 -7.05
N ALA A 295 -7.77 12.92 -6.50
CA ALA A 295 -6.88 13.88 -5.88
C ALA A 295 -6.14 13.26 -4.68
N ASN A 296 -6.86 12.57 -3.78
CA ASN A 296 -6.25 11.88 -2.65
C ASN A 296 -5.26 10.80 -3.09
N HIS A 297 -5.56 10.07 -4.16
CA HIS A 297 -4.65 9.07 -4.69
C HIS A 297 -3.35 9.71 -5.24
N VAL A 298 -3.47 10.76 -6.05
CA VAL A 298 -2.30 11.50 -6.58
C VAL A 298 -1.45 12.06 -5.44
N LEU A 299 -2.09 12.65 -4.42
CA LEU A 299 -1.43 13.17 -3.23
C LEU A 299 -0.66 12.09 -2.46
N ALA A 300 -1.25 10.92 -2.24
CA ALA A 300 -0.57 9.78 -1.62
C ALA A 300 0.63 9.31 -2.45
N LEU A 301 0.50 9.32 -3.77
CA LEU A 301 1.55 8.93 -4.71
C LEU A 301 2.73 9.91 -4.72
N VAL A 302 2.47 11.20 -4.50
CA VAL A 302 3.53 12.21 -4.28
C VAL A 302 4.33 11.88 -3.02
N VAL A 303 3.67 11.54 -1.91
CA VAL A 303 4.34 11.13 -0.66
C VAL A 303 5.15 9.85 -0.87
N PHE A 304 4.61 8.87 -1.58
CA PHE A 304 5.32 7.63 -1.89
C PHE A 304 6.56 7.87 -2.79
N SER A 305 6.43 8.74 -3.79
CA SER A 305 7.55 9.11 -4.68
C SER A 305 8.65 9.88 -3.94
N ALA A 306 8.24 10.73 -3.00
CA ALA A 306 9.13 11.41 -2.07
C ALA A 306 9.87 10.43 -1.15
N PHE A 307 9.18 9.41 -0.65
CA PHE A 307 9.77 8.34 0.14
C PHE A 307 10.84 7.58 -0.67
N ILE A 308 10.55 7.17 -1.90
CA ILE A 308 11.53 6.50 -2.79
C ILE A 308 12.76 7.38 -3.02
N THR A 309 12.54 8.68 -3.30
CA THR A 309 13.62 9.64 -3.53
C THR A 309 14.46 9.85 -2.26
N GLY A 310 13.82 9.97 -1.10
CA GLY A 310 14.48 10.10 0.20
C GLY A 310 15.29 8.86 0.56
N LEU A 311 14.74 7.67 0.32
CA LEU A 311 15.38 6.38 0.55
C LEU A 311 16.61 6.20 -0.34
N GLY A 312 16.48 6.48 -1.64
CA GLY A 312 17.61 6.40 -2.57
C GLY A 312 18.71 7.44 -2.27
N ARG A 313 18.33 8.64 -1.81
CA ARG A 313 19.30 9.66 -1.35
C ARG A 313 20.00 9.23 -0.06
N ALA A 314 19.30 8.59 0.88
CA ALA A 314 19.87 8.03 2.10
C ALA A 314 20.83 6.87 1.82
N MET A 315 20.53 6.01 0.85
CA MET A 315 21.44 4.96 0.39
C MET A 315 22.71 5.50 -0.24
N LEU A 316 22.58 6.51 -1.12
CA LEU A 316 23.69 6.99 -1.94
C LEU A 316 24.56 8.04 -1.24
N MET A 317 24.03 8.79 -0.28
CA MET A 317 24.74 9.82 0.50
C MET A 317 25.79 10.63 -0.29
N LEU A 318 25.38 11.20 -1.44
CA LEU A 318 26.28 11.90 -2.37
C LEU A 318 27.10 13.04 -1.76
N GLN A 319 26.64 13.65 -0.67
CA GLN A 319 27.21 14.89 -0.13
C GLN A 319 28.33 14.68 0.92
N ARG A 320 28.52 13.46 1.45
CA ARG A 320 29.57 13.18 2.46
C ARG A 320 30.20 11.79 2.21
N PRO A 321 31.25 11.68 1.38
CA PRO A 321 31.83 10.40 0.95
C PRO A 321 32.36 9.52 2.10
N SER A 322 32.87 10.13 3.17
CA SER A 322 33.32 9.40 4.36
C SER A 322 32.18 8.82 5.21
N TRP A 323 30.90 9.08 4.88
CA TRP A 323 29.73 8.73 5.69
C TRP A 323 28.87 7.61 5.08
N ARG A 324 29.30 7.01 3.97
CA ARG A 324 28.54 5.98 3.24
C ARG A 324 28.46 4.66 4.02
N LEU A 325 27.23 4.14 4.13
CA LEU A 325 26.94 2.87 4.81
C LEU A 325 27.35 1.66 3.96
N PRO A 326 27.07 1.61 2.64
CA PRO A 326 27.57 0.55 1.78
C PRO A 326 29.03 0.81 1.38
N PRO A 327 29.89 -0.23 1.27
CA PRO A 327 31.25 -0.11 0.72
C PRO A 327 31.17 0.07 -0.80
N ILE A 328 30.69 1.23 -1.25
CA ILE A 328 30.56 1.61 -2.66
C ILE A 328 31.43 2.83 -2.91
N HIS A 329 32.32 2.71 -3.89
CA HIS A 329 33.24 3.75 -4.36
C HIS A 329 32.53 5.06 -4.75
N ASP A 330 33.23 6.19 -4.58
CA ASP A 330 32.66 7.54 -4.71
C ASP A 330 32.06 7.85 -6.08
N GLU A 331 32.72 7.32 -7.10
CA GLU A 331 32.42 7.44 -8.50
C GLU A 331 31.13 6.69 -8.85
N VAL A 332 30.90 5.54 -8.22
CA VAL A 332 29.73 4.70 -8.48
C VAL A 332 28.46 5.34 -7.91
N ALA A 333 28.49 5.87 -6.69
CA ALA A 333 27.30 6.49 -6.12
C ALA A 333 26.94 7.82 -6.80
N SER A 334 27.93 8.64 -7.18
CA SER A 334 27.67 9.86 -7.95
C SER A 334 27.06 9.54 -9.33
N ALA A 335 27.56 8.50 -10.01
CA ALA A 335 27.00 8.00 -11.26
C ALA A 335 25.55 7.46 -11.13
N LEU A 336 25.12 7.07 -9.93
CA LEU A 336 23.79 6.54 -9.66
C LEU A 336 22.83 7.58 -9.05
N GLY A 337 23.28 8.80 -8.77
CA GLY A 337 22.47 9.84 -8.10
C GLY A 337 21.19 10.27 -8.85
N TRP A 338 21.10 10.01 -10.15
CA TRP A 338 19.91 10.27 -10.97
C TRP A 338 18.82 9.21 -10.81
N PHE A 339 19.20 7.97 -10.47
CA PHE A 339 18.31 6.80 -10.55
C PHE A 339 17.10 6.92 -9.62
N PRO A 340 17.24 7.25 -8.31
CA PRO A 340 16.07 7.33 -7.42
C PRO A 340 15.06 8.39 -7.86
N LYS A 341 15.53 9.51 -8.43
CA LYS A 341 14.67 10.61 -8.90
C LYS A 341 13.87 10.19 -10.15
N VAL A 342 14.55 9.56 -11.12
CA VAL A 342 13.90 9.10 -12.35
C VAL A 342 12.94 7.95 -12.06
N LEU A 343 13.32 7.02 -11.17
CA LEU A 343 12.44 5.93 -10.76
C LEU A 343 11.18 6.46 -10.06
N ALA A 344 11.33 7.37 -9.10
CA ALA A 344 10.20 7.97 -8.39
C ALA A 344 9.25 8.71 -9.36
N LEU A 345 9.81 9.51 -10.28
CA LEU A 345 9.01 10.23 -11.27
C LEU A 345 8.30 9.27 -12.24
N ALA A 346 8.99 8.23 -12.72
CA ALA A 346 8.38 7.23 -13.58
C ALA A 346 7.21 6.53 -12.89
N LEU A 347 7.38 6.08 -11.63
CA LEU A 347 6.31 5.44 -10.87
C LEU A 347 5.15 6.39 -10.60
N MET A 348 5.42 7.67 -10.30
CA MET A 348 4.39 8.68 -10.10
C MET A 348 3.50 8.85 -11.34
N VAL A 349 4.11 9.05 -12.51
CA VAL A 349 3.37 9.21 -13.77
C VAL A 349 2.57 7.94 -14.08
N MET A 350 3.21 6.78 -13.92
CA MET A 350 2.63 5.53 -14.36
C MET A 350 1.47 5.05 -13.48
N MET A 351 1.61 5.15 -12.15
CA MET A 351 0.55 4.78 -11.21
C MET A 351 -0.61 5.78 -11.25
N THR A 352 -0.34 7.07 -11.55
CA THR A 352 -1.41 8.05 -11.80
C THR A 352 -2.19 7.69 -13.06
N MET A 353 -1.51 7.28 -14.13
CA MET A 353 -2.15 6.82 -15.36
C MET A 353 -3.00 5.56 -15.13
N GLU A 354 -2.50 4.61 -14.34
CA GLU A 354 -3.22 3.41 -13.94
C GLU A 354 -4.51 3.77 -13.16
N ARG A 355 -4.43 4.72 -12.23
CA ARG A 355 -5.59 5.20 -11.49
C ARG A 355 -6.62 5.88 -12.38
N ILE A 356 -6.20 6.74 -13.30
CA ILE A 356 -7.09 7.42 -14.25
C ILE A 356 -7.83 6.38 -15.11
N ASN A 357 -7.12 5.37 -15.62
CA ASN A 357 -7.73 4.30 -16.40
C ASN A 357 -8.74 3.48 -15.59
N SER A 358 -8.45 3.24 -14.29
CA SER A 358 -9.39 2.56 -13.39
C SER A 358 -10.66 3.38 -13.14
N VAL A 359 -10.57 4.69 -13.00
CA VAL A 359 -11.74 5.56 -12.74
C VAL A 359 -12.62 5.68 -13.99
N ILE A 360 -12.01 5.74 -15.17
CA ILE A 360 -12.71 5.83 -16.46
C ILE A 360 -13.38 4.48 -16.84
N GLY A 361 -13.06 3.39 -16.14
CA GLY A 361 -13.51 2.05 -16.51
C GLY A 361 -12.99 1.66 -17.90
N ALA A 362 -11.73 2.01 -18.18
CA ALA A 362 -11.12 1.83 -19.49
C ALA A 362 -11.03 0.34 -19.85
N SER A 363 -11.03 0.06 -21.16
CA SER A 363 -10.97 -1.31 -21.68
C SER A 363 -9.76 -2.09 -21.14
N LEU A 364 -9.95 -3.40 -20.96
CA LEU A 364 -8.91 -4.32 -20.47
C LEU A 364 -7.62 -4.23 -21.31
N ALA A 365 -7.74 -3.96 -22.61
CA ALA A 365 -6.62 -3.79 -23.52
C ALA A 365 -5.75 -2.55 -23.19
N LEU A 366 -6.38 -1.42 -22.84
CA LEU A 366 -5.66 -0.20 -22.46
C LEU A 366 -4.91 -0.41 -21.14
N THR A 367 -5.54 -1.04 -20.16
CA THR A 367 -4.93 -1.35 -18.86
C THR A 367 -3.73 -2.28 -19.02
N VAL A 368 -3.86 -3.33 -19.84
CA VAL A 368 -2.76 -4.25 -20.15
C VAL A 368 -1.61 -3.54 -20.90
N ALA A 369 -1.93 -2.61 -21.80
CA ALA A 369 -0.93 -1.80 -22.49
C ALA A 369 -0.17 -0.86 -21.55
N VAL A 370 -0.87 -0.18 -20.63
CA VAL A 370 -0.25 0.66 -19.60
C VAL A 370 0.66 -0.19 -18.71
N ASN A 371 0.19 -1.36 -18.25
CA ASN A 371 1.01 -2.28 -17.45
C ASN A 371 2.30 -2.72 -18.17
N GLY A 372 2.20 -3.02 -19.47
CA GLY A 372 3.35 -3.31 -20.31
C GLY A 372 4.33 -2.15 -20.42
N LEU A 373 3.81 -0.93 -20.62
CA LEU A 373 4.62 0.29 -20.67
C LEU A 373 5.29 0.56 -19.31
N THR A 374 4.63 0.27 -18.19
CA THR A 374 5.17 0.43 -16.83
C THR A 374 6.38 -0.47 -16.65
N ALA A 375 6.19 -1.76 -16.98
CA ALA A 375 7.23 -2.77 -16.89
C ALA A 375 8.44 -2.38 -17.76
N LEU A 376 8.19 -1.89 -18.97
CA LEU A 376 9.22 -1.43 -19.90
C LEU A 376 10.02 -0.25 -19.33
N VAL A 377 9.35 0.82 -18.87
CA VAL A 377 10.01 2.03 -18.34
C VAL A 377 10.84 1.70 -17.10
N VAL A 378 10.29 0.90 -16.18
CA VAL A 378 11.00 0.49 -14.96
C VAL A 378 12.19 -0.41 -15.31
N ALA A 379 12.02 -1.39 -16.20
CA ALA A 379 13.11 -2.24 -16.65
C ALA A 379 14.25 -1.45 -17.29
N PHE A 380 13.94 -0.47 -18.15
CA PHE A 380 14.96 0.41 -18.75
C PHE A 380 15.66 1.29 -17.71
N THR A 381 14.92 1.80 -16.72
CA THR A 381 15.49 2.62 -15.64
C THR A 381 16.51 1.80 -14.82
N PHE A 382 16.16 0.57 -14.44
CA PHE A 382 17.06 -0.35 -13.75
C PHE A 382 18.21 -0.85 -14.62
N ALA A 383 17.98 -1.13 -15.91
CA ALA A 383 19.03 -1.49 -16.85
C ALA A 383 20.03 -0.34 -17.03
N GLY A 384 19.56 0.90 -17.14
CA GLY A 384 20.38 2.10 -17.21
C GLY A 384 21.24 2.30 -15.96
N ALA A 385 20.66 2.05 -14.78
CA ALA A 385 21.39 2.05 -13.51
C ALA A 385 22.50 0.99 -13.47
N LEU A 386 22.20 -0.24 -13.90
CA LEU A 386 23.16 -1.34 -13.96
C LEU A 386 24.28 -1.10 -14.98
N LEU A 387 23.94 -0.54 -16.15
CA LEU A 387 24.91 -0.19 -17.19
C LEU A 387 25.84 0.92 -16.71
N ARG A 388 25.31 1.96 -16.07
CA ARG A 388 26.14 3.01 -15.45
C ARG A 388 27.04 2.43 -14.37
N TYR A 389 26.50 1.60 -13.46
CA TYR A 389 27.28 0.89 -12.45
C TYR A 389 28.47 0.12 -13.06
N ARG A 390 28.22 -0.70 -14.09
CA ARG A 390 29.26 -1.49 -14.77
C ARG A 390 30.27 -0.62 -15.52
N ARG A 391 29.82 0.44 -16.19
CA ARG A 391 30.69 1.38 -16.92
C ARG A 391 31.61 2.13 -15.96
N THR A 392 31.10 2.58 -14.82
CA THR A 392 31.89 3.30 -13.81
C THR A 392 32.94 2.41 -13.16
N LEU A 393 32.59 1.15 -12.83
CA LEU A 393 33.56 0.17 -12.34
C LEU A 393 34.70 -0.07 -13.33
N ARG A 394 34.38 -0.25 -14.63
CA ARG A 394 35.40 -0.44 -15.67
C ARG A 394 36.25 0.80 -15.92
N LYS A 395 35.64 1.99 -15.88
CA LYS A 395 36.34 3.26 -16.17
C LYS A 395 37.37 3.61 -15.10
N HIS A 396 37.11 3.24 -13.85
CA HIS A 396 37.99 3.54 -12.71
C HIS A 396 38.76 2.32 -12.19
N ASP A 397 38.76 1.21 -12.96
CA ASP A 397 39.41 -0.06 -12.63
C ASP A 397 39.16 -0.52 -11.18
N LEU A 398 37.92 -0.35 -10.73
CA LEU A 398 37.51 -0.63 -9.35
C LEU A 398 37.30 -2.14 -9.18
N GLU A 399 37.81 -2.68 -8.08
CA GLU A 399 37.62 -4.09 -7.74
C GLU A 399 36.12 -4.43 -7.63
N ARG A 400 35.74 -5.57 -8.21
CA ARG A 400 34.38 -6.08 -8.06
C ARG A 400 34.18 -6.50 -6.60
N PRO A 401 33.07 -6.09 -5.96
CA PRO A 401 32.77 -6.54 -4.61
C PRO A 401 32.67 -8.07 -4.58
N THR A 402 33.42 -8.69 -3.69
CA THR A 402 33.45 -10.14 -3.49
C THR A 402 32.36 -10.59 -2.50
N GLY A 403 31.89 -11.83 -2.62
CA GLY A 403 30.83 -12.40 -1.77
C GLY A 403 29.41 -12.01 -2.18
N LEU A 404 28.49 -11.92 -1.20
CA LEU A 404 27.05 -11.68 -1.43
C LEU A 404 26.74 -10.35 -2.16
N ALA A 405 27.57 -9.32 -1.96
CA ALA A 405 27.41 -8.02 -2.62
C ALA A 405 27.68 -8.09 -4.14
N GLY A 406 28.54 -9.01 -4.58
CA GLY A 406 28.80 -9.29 -6.00
C GLY A 406 27.67 -10.06 -6.69
N LEU A 407 26.81 -10.73 -5.92
CA LEU A 407 25.66 -11.48 -6.44
C LEU A 407 24.49 -10.55 -6.83
N ILE A 408 24.37 -9.39 -6.17
CA ILE A 408 23.30 -8.41 -6.41
C ILE A 408 23.19 -8.02 -7.90
N PRO A 409 24.25 -7.53 -8.57
CA PRO A 409 24.15 -7.18 -9.99
C PRO A 409 23.91 -8.40 -10.89
N PHE A 410 24.20 -9.62 -10.45
CA PHE A 410 23.91 -10.84 -11.21
C PHE A 410 22.42 -11.21 -11.13
N VAL A 411 21.86 -11.27 -9.92
CA VAL A 411 20.42 -11.50 -9.68
C VAL A 411 19.59 -10.47 -10.43
N MET A 412 20.04 -9.21 -10.41
CA MET A 412 19.36 -8.11 -11.08
C MET A 412 19.33 -8.25 -12.61
N VAL A 413 20.41 -8.77 -13.21
CA VAL A 413 20.42 -9.09 -14.66
C VAL A 413 19.42 -10.19 -14.96
N ILE A 414 19.41 -11.29 -14.20
CA ILE A 414 18.47 -12.39 -14.40
C ILE A 414 17.04 -11.86 -14.32
N TRP A 415 16.73 -11.08 -13.29
CA TRP A 415 15.43 -10.46 -13.09
C TRP A 415 15.01 -9.56 -14.26
N LEU A 416 15.90 -8.70 -14.75
CA LEU A 416 15.65 -7.85 -15.91
C LEU A 416 15.46 -8.66 -17.20
N THR A 417 16.22 -9.74 -17.38
CA THR A 417 16.06 -10.62 -18.55
C THR A 417 14.71 -11.33 -18.52
N LEU A 418 14.21 -11.75 -17.36
CA LEU A 418 12.87 -12.34 -17.24
C LEU A 418 11.77 -11.33 -17.57
N ILE A 419 11.88 -10.08 -17.09
CA ILE A 419 10.94 -9.00 -17.44
C ILE A 419 10.95 -8.75 -18.95
N LEU A 420 12.13 -8.62 -19.55
CA LEU A 420 12.27 -8.41 -20.99
C LEU A 420 11.72 -9.59 -21.80
N LEU A 421 11.99 -10.82 -21.39
CA LEU A 421 11.50 -12.01 -22.08
C LEU A 421 9.96 -12.09 -22.00
N ALA A 422 9.37 -11.76 -20.86
CA ALA A 422 7.91 -11.66 -20.70
C ALA A 422 7.30 -10.59 -21.61
N LEU A 423 7.92 -9.40 -21.69
CA LEU A 423 7.51 -8.33 -22.61
C LEU A 423 7.60 -8.77 -24.07
N LEU A 424 8.71 -9.42 -24.46
CA LEU A 424 8.95 -9.90 -25.82
C LEU A 424 7.97 -11.01 -26.21
N ALA A 425 7.63 -11.89 -25.27
CA ALA A 425 6.66 -12.96 -25.46
C ALA A 425 5.20 -12.47 -25.48
N GLY A 426 4.93 -11.20 -25.16
CA GLY A 426 3.59 -10.60 -25.15
C GLY A 426 2.83 -10.77 -23.82
N TYR A 427 3.48 -11.31 -22.77
CA TYR A 427 2.89 -11.43 -21.43
C TYR A 427 3.09 -10.14 -20.62
N LEU A 428 2.35 -9.09 -21.01
CA LEU A 428 2.48 -7.74 -20.44
C LEU A 428 2.12 -7.69 -18.94
N THR A 429 1.10 -8.44 -18.52
CA THR A 429 0.68 -8.54 -17.11
C THR A 429 1.69 -9.30 -16.26
N LEU A 430 2.30 -10.37 -16.80
CA LEU A 430 3.38 -11.08 -16.14
C LEU A 430 4.62 -10.19 -15.99
N ALA A 431 4.98 -9.43 -17.04
CA ALA A 431 6.07 -8.46 -16.96
C ALA A 431 5.83 -7.37 -15.90
N TYR A 432 4.59 -6.87 -15.79
CA TYR A 432 4.18 -5.93 -14.76
C TYR A 432 4.26 -6.55 -13.36
N PHE A 433 3.72 -7.76 -13.17
CA PHE A 433 3.80 -8.47 -11.89
C PHE A 433 5.25 -8.67 -11.45
N LEU A 434 6.12 -9.10 -12.36
CA LEU A 434 7.54 -9.20 -12.11
C LEU A 434 8.10 -7.83 -11.69
N THR A 435 7.84 -6.78 -12.46
CA THR A 435 8.32 -5.42 -12.16
C THR A 435 7.89 -4.96 -10.76
N ALA A 436 6.63 -5.19 -10.38
CA ALA A 436 6.11 -4.86 -9.06
C ALA A 436 6.87 -5.60 -7.96
N LYS A 437 7.15 -6.90 -8.14
CA LYS A 437 7.95 -7.68 -7.19
C LYS A 437 9.40 -7.20 -7.11
N LEU A 438 10.01 -6.81 -8.22
CA LEU A 438 11.36 -6.23 -8.24
C LEU A 438 11.42 -4.93 -7.42
N LEU A 439 10.47 -4.02 -7.63
CA LEU A 439 10.36 -2.77 -6.89
C LEU A 439 10.18 -3.02 -5.40
N TRP A 440 9.26 -3.93 -5.08
CA TRP A 440 8.96 -4.31 -3.71
C TRP A 440 10.17 -4.88 -2.99
N VAL A 441 10.81 -5.91 -3.55
CA VAL A 441 12.01 -6.53 -2.96
C VAL A 441 13.12 -5.51 -2.80
N SER A 442 13.33 -4.63 -3.79
CA SER A 442 14.32 -3.55 -3.71
C SER A 442 14.03 -2.59 -2.55
N LEU A 443 12.77 -2.19 -2.38
CA LEU A 443 12.34 -1.31 -1.30
C LEU A 443 12.60 -1.94 0.07
N VAL A 444 12.19 -3.19 0.23
CA VAL A 444 12.28 -3.93 1.50
C VAL A 444 13.73 -4.17 1.90
N ILE A 445 14.57 -4.63 0.97
CA ILE A 445 16.01 -4.83 1.21
C ILE A 445 16.66 -3.50 1.62
N THR A 446 16.32 -2.41 0.94
CA THR A 446 16.89 -1.09 1.22
C THR A 446 16.49 -0.59 2.62
N CYS A 447 15.22 -0.69 2.97
CA CYS A 447 14.72 -0.32 4.30
C CYS A 447 15.35 -1.19 5.39
N ALA A 448 15.37 -2.52 5.20
CA ALA A 448 15.97 -3.45 6.15
C ALA A 448 17.45 -3.14 6.38
N TYR A 449 18.21 -2.90 5.31
CA TYR A 449 19.62 -2.54 5.40
C TYR A 449 19.85 -1.24 6.18
N LEU A 450 19.07 -0.19 5.92
CA LEU A 450 19.18 1.08 6.66
C LEU A 450 18.83 0.89 8.14
N LEU A 451 17.82 0.07 8.44
CA LEU A 451 17.40 -0.19 9.80
C LEU A 451 18.46 -1.00 10.56
N THR A 452 18.97 -2.10 9.98
CA THR A 452 20.01 -2.92 10.60
C THR A 452 21.30 -2.15 10.83
N THR A 453 21.70 -1.30 9.89
CA THR A 453 22.90 -0.46 10.05
C THR A 453 22.71 0.60 11.14
N PHE A 454 21.54 1.24 11.20
CA PHE A 454 21.22 2.18 12.28
C PHE A 454 21.18 1.51 13.66
N PHE A 455 20.51 0.37 13.79
CA PHE A 455 20.48 -0.39 15.05
C PHE A 455 21.88 -0.87 15.45
N GLY A 456 22.69 -1.34 14.50
CA GLY A 456 24.08 -1.72 14.75
C GLY A 456 24.92 -0.56 15.28
N ASP A 457 24.82 0.60 14.65
CA ASP A 457 25.52 1.80 15.13
C ASP A 457 24.99 2.24 16.51
N LEU A 458 23.68 2.15 16.76
CA LEU A 458 23.05 2.48 18.05
C LEU A 458 23.55 1.59 19.17
N CYS A 459 23.54 0.28 18.96
CA CYS A 459 24.10 -0.69 19.89
C CYS A 459 25.59 -0.43 20.14
N GLU A 460 26.39 -0.20 19.08
CA GLU A 460 27.82 0.10 19.23
C GLU A 460 28.08 1.36 20.06
N THR A 461 27.23 2.39 19.96
CA THR A 461 27.40 3.60 20.79
C THR A 461 26.94 3.45 22.22
N LEU A 462 25.80 2.79 22.46
CA LEU A 462 25.26 2.57 23.79
C LEU A 462 26.11 1.58 24.60
N LEU A 463 26.71 0.58 23.93
CA LEU A 463 27.59 -0.42 24.53
C LEU A 463 29.08 -0.02 24.44
N SER A 464 29.40 1.17 23.92
CA SER A 464 30.78 1.62 23.81
C SER A 464 31.30 2.00 25.22
N PRO A 465 32.46 1.50 25.65
CA PRO A 465 33.03 1.79 26.98
C PRO A 465 33.51 3.23 27.18
N ARG A 466 33.18 4.15 26.25
CA ARG A 466 33.46 5.59 26.34
C ARG A 466 32.24 6.42 26.79
N GLN A 467 31.09 5.79 27.00
CA GLN A 467 29.91 6.42 27.59
C GLN A 467 29.66 5.89 29.01
N PRO A 468 29.12 6.71 29.92
CA PRO A 468 28.96 6.35 31.34
C PRO A 468 28.07 5.12 31.61
N GLY A 469 27.28 4.65 30.62
CA GLY A 469 26.49 3.42 30.71
C GLY A 469 27.25 2.11 30.47
N GLY A 470 28.49 2.17 29.95
CA GLY A 470 29.34 1.00 29.68
C GLY A 470 30.38 0.70 30.76
N LEU A 471 30.29 1.35 31.92
CA LEU A 471 31.20 1.18 33.07
C LEU A 471 30.60 0.32 34.20
N ALA A 472 29.48 -0.36 33.94
CA ALA A 472 28.86 -1.30 34.89
C ALA A 472 29.33 -2.74 34.65
#